data_AF-A0A8B7P1L8-F1
#
_entry.id   AF-A0A8B7P1L8-F1
#
_cell.length_a   1.000
_cell.length_b   1.000
_cell.length_c   1.000
_cell.angle_alpha   90.00
_cell.angle_beta   90.00
_cell.angle_gamma   90.00
#
_symmetry.space_group_name_H-M   'P 1'
#
loop_
_entity.id
_entity.type
_entity.pdbx_description
1 polymer ?
#
loop_
_entity_poly.entity_id
_entity_poly.type
_entity_poly.pdbx_seq_one_letter_code
_entity_poly.pdbx_strand_id
1 'polypeptide(L)'
;MSTEGCEHLLKFKSVNGTGSFRLIYSFFVFCSTKPTREQKVKWCSCTCCGSIGPRIHACVHCVHFACFTHRHIHQHYQLKGHHLSIDTEHGEVMCLSCGDFTYDSEIVDIADASRDLARSSLGLNRHYTPWRPGSTELALLKRHPKRRKLNHNSTIGLRGLINLGNTCFMSCIVQALTHTPLLRDFFLSEKHVCHFNNDASQCLVCEIARLFQEFYSGAQAPLILQKLLHLIWTHARHLAGYEQQDAHEFFIAALDVLHRHCQ
;
A
#
# COMPACT_ATOMS: atom_id res chain seq x y z
N MET A 1 -3.43 -12.14 -19.56
CA MET A 1 -2.75 -10.87 -19.86
C MET A 1 -1.41 -11.17 -20.51
N SER A 2 -1.07 -10.52 -21.63
CA SER A 2 0.27 -10.60 -22.21
C SER A 2 1.30 -10.12 -21.18
N THR A 3 2.49 -10.71 -21.19
CA THR A 3 3.61 -10.33 -20.30
C THR A 3 4.10 -8.90 -20.54
N GLU A 4 3.62 -8.23 -21.58
CA GLU A 4 4.03 -6.90 -22.04
C GLU A 4 2.98 -5.79 -21.76
N GLY A 5 1.90 -6.11 -21.06
CA GLY A 5 0.83 -5.15 -20.78
C GLY A 5 -0.13 -4.93 -21.95
N CYS A 6 -1.03 -3.95 -21.82
CA CYS A 6 -2.08 -3.71 -22.81
C CYS A 6 -1.56 -2.86 -23.99
N GLU A 7 -1.46 -3.45 -25.18
CA GLU A 7 -1.04 -2.76 -26.41
C GLU A 7 -1.92 -1.55 -26.74
N HIS A 8 -3.23 -1.63 -26.49
CA HIS A 8 -4.16 -0.52 -26.70
C HIS A 8 -3.83 0.69 -25.81
N LEU A 9 -3.41 0.44 -24.56
CA LEU A 9 -2.99 1.48 -23.64
C LEU A 9 -1.66 2.10 -24.09
N LEU A 10 -0.69 1.27 -24.46
CA LEU A 10 0.61 1.73 -24.96
C LEU A 10 0.45 2.61 -26.21
N LYS A 11 -0.36 2.17 -27.17
CA LYS A 11 -0.67 2.91 -28.40
C LYS A 11 -1.39 4.23 -28.12
N PHE A 12 -2.34 4.23 -27.17
CA PHE A 12 -3.00 5.48 -26.77
C PHE A 12 -2.00 6.46 -26.15
N LYS A 13 -1.17 6.00 -25.21
CA LYS A 13 -0.16 6.84 -24.55
C LYS A 13 0.83 7.43 -25.56
N SER A 14 1.26 6.67 -26.57
CA SER A 14 2.21 7.17 -27.58
C SER A 14 1.62 8.27 -28.47
N VAL A 15 0.30 8.26 -28.71
CA VAL A 15 -0.36 9.22 -29.61
C VAL A 15 -0.96 10.41 -28.85
N ASN A 16 -1.67 10.15 -27.75
CA ASN A 16 -2.45 11.13 -27.02
C ASN A 16 -1.78 11.59 -25.71
N GLY A 17 -0.72 10.92 -25.27
CA GLY A 17 -0.09 11.16 -23.98
C GLY A 17 -0.97 10.74 -22.81
N THR A 18 -0.74 11.36 -21.64
CA THR A 18 -1.40 11.01 -20.38
C THR A 18 -2.33 12.10 -19.82
N GLY A 19 -2.63 13.14 -20.61
CA GLY A 19 -3.45 14.29 -20.19
C GLY A 19 -4.86 13.93 -19.75
N SER A 20 -5.55 13.07 -20.52
CA SER A 20 -6.91 12.63 -20.19
C SER A 20 -7.01 11.89 -18.86
N PHE A 21 -6.00 11.08 -18.52
CA PHE A 21 -5.95 10.38 -17.23
C PHE A 21 -5.87 11.37 -16.08
N ARG A 22 -4.96 12.37 -16.16
CA ARG A 22 -4.83 13.43 -15.15
C ARG A 22 -6.15 14.14 -14.92
N LEU A 23 -6.83 14.52 -16.01
CA LEU A 23 -8.12 15.20 -15.95
C LEU A 23 -9.18 14.33 -15.29
N ILE A 24 -9.33 13.08 -15.72
CA ILE A 24 -10.34 12.17 -15.16
C ILE A 24 -10.08 11.92 -13.67
N TYR A 25 -8.83 11.65 -13.28
CA TYR A 25 -8.47 11.43 -11.89
C TYR A 25 -8.73 12.65 -11.01
N SER A 26 -8.37 13.85 -11.47
CA SER A 26 -8.53 15.05 -10.66
C SER A 26 -9.97 15.55 -10.58
N PHE A 27 -10.75 15.45 -11.66
CA PHE A 27 -12.11 16.00 -11.72
C PHE A 27 -13.21 15.00 -11.36
N PHE A 28 -13.02 13.71 -11.63
CA PHE A 28 -14.11 12.74 -11.59
C PHE A 28 -13.85 11.52 -10.70
N VAL A 29 -12.60 11.22 -10.36
CA VAL A 29 -12.27 10.13 -9.43
C VAL A 29 -12.05 10.67 -8.01
N PHE A 30 -10.96 11.41 -7.77
CA PHE A 30 -10.52 11.80 -6.42
C PHE A 30 -11.01 13.18 -5.97
N CYS A 31 -11.19 14.14 -6.89
CA CYS A 31 -11.81 15.45 -6.64
C CYS A 31 -11.23 16.21 -5.42
N SER A 32 -10.08 16.85 -5.61
CA SER A 32 -9.38 17.56 -4.52
C SER A 32 -10.02 18.88 -4.09
N THR A 33 -10.84 19.51 -4.93
CA THR A 33 -11.43 20.85 -4.67
C THR A 33 -12.96 20.82 -4.73
N LYS A 34 -13.62 21.80 -4.09
CA LYS A 34 -15.09 21.94 -4.16
C LYS A 34 -15.63 21.99 -5.61
N PRO A 35 -15.05 22.79 -6.54
CA PRO A 35 -15.49 22.77 -7.93
C PRO A 35 -15.41 21.39 -8.59
N THR A 36 -14.33 20.62 -8.35
CA THR A 36 -14.20 19.27 -8.92
C THR A 36 -15.28 18.31 -8.39
N ARG A 37 -15.66 18.44 -7.12
CA ARG A 37 -16.75 17.63 -6.53
C ARG A 37 -18.10 17.95 -7.15
N GLU A 38 -18.37 19.24 -7.39
CA GLU A 38 -19.59 19.69 -8.08
C GLU A 38 -19.65 19.15 -9.52
N GLN A 39 -18.52 19.16 -10.25
CA GLN A 39 -18.44 18.55 -11.58
C GLN A 39 -18.69 17.04 -11.54
N LYS A 40 -18.14 16.31 -10.56
CA LYS A 40 -18.40 14.87 -10.40
C LYS A 40 -19.89 14.59 -10.25
N VAL A 41 -20.57 15.29 -9.34
CA VAL A 41 -22.02 15.12 -9.11
C VAL A 41 -22.83 15.42 -10.38
N LYS A 42 -22.44 16.46 -11.13
CA LYS A 42 -23.15 16.87 -12.34
C LYS A 42 -23.00 15.88 -13.49
N TRP A 43 -21.82 15.30 -13.68
CA TRP A 43 -21.48 14.58 -14.91
C TRP A 43 -21.31 13.07 -14.76
N CYS A 44 -21.05 12.54 -13.56
CA CYS A 44 -20.85 11.10 -13.35
C CYS A 44 -22.18 10.32 -13.32
N SER A 45 -22.90 10.38 -14.43
CA SER A 45 -24.09 9.60 -14.72
C SER A 45 -23.99 9.00 -16.11
N CYS A 46 -24.68 7.89 -16.36
CA CYS A 46 -24.70 7.31 -17.70
C CYS A 46 -25.47 8.24 -18.64
N THR A 47 -24.78 8.76 -19.66
CA THR A 47 -25.40 9.63 -20.67
C THR A 47 -26.44 8.92 -21.54
N CYS A 48 -26.41 7.58 -21.62
CA CYS A 48 -27.36 6.80 -22.42
C CYS A 48 -28.68 6.53 -21.68
N CYS A 49 -28.62 6.15 -20.39
CA CYS A 49 -29.81 5.72 -19.63
C CYS A 49 -30.05 6.48 -18.33
N GLY A 50 -29.27 7.52 -18.03
CA GLY A 50 -29.40 8.34 -16.82
C GLY A 50 -29.03 7.64 -15.52
N SER A 51 -28.54 6.39 -15.56
CA SER A 51 -28.21 5.65 -14.33
C SER A 51 -27.08 6.35 -13.58
N ILE A 52 -27.27 6.52 -12.27
CA ILE A 52 -26.28 7.00 -11.32
C ILE A 52 -25.98 5.84 -10.37
N GLY A 53 -24.73 5.69 -9.94
CA GLY A 53 -24.34 4.66 -8.99
C GLY A 53 -22.97 4.06 -9.29
N PRO A 54 -22.68 2.85 -8.77
CA PRO A 54 -21.40 2.20 -8.97
C PRO A 54 -21.19 1.82 -10.45
N ARG A 55 -19.92 1.66 -10.85
CA ARG A 55 -19.52 1.27 -12.21
C ARG A 55 -19.99 2.22 -13.33
N ILE A 56 -19.92 3.52 -13.07
CA ILE A 56 -19.93 4.54 -14.13
C ILE A 56 -18.50 4.71 -14.63
N HIS A 57 -18.31 4.50 -15.93
CA HIS A 57 -17.01 4.61 -16.58
C HIS A 57 -16.90 5.91 -17.36
N ALA A 58 -15.75 6.58 -17.24
CA ALA A 58 -15.36 7.69 -18.08
C ALA A 58 -14.45 7.18 -19.22
N CYS A 59 -14.84 7.42 -20.47
CA CYS A 59 -14.01 7.11 -21.63
C CYS A 59 -12.75 8.00 -21.66
N VAL A 60 -11.56 7.41 -21.72
CA VAL A 60 -10.29 8.17 -21.70
C VAL A 60 -10.12 9.05 -22.93
N HIS A 61 -10.65 8.62 -24.07
CA HIS A 61 -10.48 9.34 -25.34
C HIS A 61 -11.29 10.64 -25.44
N CYS A 62 -12.45 10.73 -24.77
CA CYS A 62 -13.40 11.83 -24.99
C CYS A 62 -14.22 12.22 -23.75
N VAL A 63 -13.92 11.64 -22.58
CA VAL A 63 -14.59 11.91 -21.29
C VAL A 63 -16.11 11.66 -21.36
N HIS A 64 -16.53 10.69 -22.18
CA HIS A 64 -17.93 10.24 -22.23
C HIS A 64 -18.22 9.32 -21.05
N PHE A 65 -19.30 9.59 -20.32
CA PHE A 65 -19.73 8.79 -19.17
C PHE A 65 -20.81 7.78 -19.56
N ALA A 66 -20.54 6.51 -19.31
CA ALA A 66 -21.46 5.41 -19.60
C ALA A 66 -21.37 4.32 -18.54
N CYS A 67 -22.49 3.65 -18.25
CA CYS A 67 -22.50 2.58 -17.26
C CYS A 67 -21.94 1.28 -17.83
N PHE A 68 -21.24 0.55 -16.96
CA PHE A 68 -20.77 -0.80 -17.27
C PHE A 68 -21.91 -1.82 -17.21
N THR A 69 -22.82 -1.68 -16.25
CA THR A 69 -23.90 -2.64 -15.95
C THR A 69 -24.78 -2.94 -17.15
N HIS A 70 -25.22 -1.92 -17.88
CA HIS A 70 -26.02 -2.09 -19.11
C HIS A 70 -25.16 -2.14 -20.39
N ARG A 71 -23.84 -2.27 -20.24
CA ARG A 71 -22.86 -2.30 -21.34
C ARG A 71 -22.85 -1.06 -22.24
N HIS A 72 -23.37 0.07 -21.79
CA HIS A 72 -23.34 1.32 -22.58
C HIS A 72 -21.90 1.78 -22.89
N ILE A 73 -20.95 1.56 -21.97
CA ILE A 73 -19.54 1.85 -22.26
C ILE A 73 -18.96 0.93 -23.36
N HIS A 74 -19.43 -0.33 -23.46
CA HIS A 74 -19.02 -1.24 -24.52
C HIS A 74 -19.66 -0.88 -25.86
N GLN A 75 -20.93 -0.46 -25.85
CA GLN A 75 -21.59 0.07 -27.05
C GLN A 75 -20.87 1.32 -27.56
N HIS A 76 -20.49 2.24 -26.67
CA HIS A 76 -19.67 3.40 -27.02
C HIS A 76 -18.33 2.99 -27.64
N TYR A 77 -17.65 1.98 -27.09
CA TYR A 77 -16.45 1.40 -27.71
C TYR A 77 -16.73 0.84 -29.10
N GLN A 78 -17.78 0.05 -29.30
CA GLN A 78 -18.13 -0.53 -30.60
C GLN A 78 -18.43 0.54 -31.65
N LEU A 79 -19.06 1.65 -31.25
CA LEU A 79 -19.44 2.74 -32.16
C LEU A 79 -18.29 3.70 -32.49
N LYS A 80 -17.40 3.98 -31.53
CA LYS A 80 -16.35 5.01 -31.66
C LYS A 80 -14.93 4.45 -31.77
N GLY A 81 -14.73 3.16 -31.50
CA GLY A 81 -13.40 2.57 -31.40
C GLY A 81 -12.58 3.13 -30.23
N HIS A 82 -13.23 3.58 -29.16
CA HIS A 82 -12.56 4.08 -27.95
C HIS A 82 -12.30 2.93 -26.98
N HIS A 83 -11.06 2.50 -26.85
CA HIS A 83 -10.71 1.22 -26.22
C HIS A 83 -10.56 1.31 -24.71
N LEU A 84 -10.38 2.52 -24.16
CA LEU A 84 -9.97 2.73 -22.78
C LEU A 84 -11.02 3.50 -21.99
N SER A 85 -11.28 3.04 -20.78
CA SER A 85 -12.16 3.69 -19.82
C SER A 85 -11.60 3.63 -18.40
N ILE A 86 -12.04 4.55 -17.53
CA ILE A 86 -11.69 4.58 -16.11
C ILE A 86 -12.97 4.47 -15.30
N ASP A 87 -13.02 3.55 -14.34
CA ASP A 87 -14.08 3.51 -13.35
C ASP A 87 -14.02 4.75 -12.44
N THR A 88 -15.13 5.48 -12.31
CA THR A 88 -15.18 6.75 -11.55
C THR A 88 -15.25 6.55 -10.04
N GLU A 89 -15.49 5.32 -9.59
CA GLU A 89 -15.54 4.95 -8.17
C GLU A 89 -14.15 4.61 -7.64
N HIS A 90 -13.43 3.69 -8.29
CA HIS A 90 -12.13 3.20 -7.83
C HIS A 90 -10.93 3.76 -8.61
N GLY A 91 -11.16 4.32 -9.80
CA GLY A 91 -10.10 4.85 -10.65
C GLY A 91 -9.35 3.79 -11.47
N GLU A 92 -9.89 2.58 -11.56
CA GLU A 92 -9.26 1.47 -12.30
C GLU A 92 -9.42 1.68 -13.81
N VAL A 93 -8.33 1.50 -14.55
CA VAL A 93 -8.33 1.61 -16.01
C VAL A 93 -8.68 0.26 -16.62
N MET A 94 -9.66 0.25 -17.50
CA MET A 94 -10.12 -0.94 -18.21
C MET A 94 -9.94 -0.76 -19.71
N CYS A 95 -9.40 -1.80 -20.35
CA CYS A 95 -9.40 -1.92 -21.80
C CYS A 95 -10.61 -2.75 -22.24
N LEU A 96 -11.54 -2.10 -22.94
CA LEU A 96 -12.78 -2.69 -23.42
C LEU A 96 -12.57 -3.73 -24.53
N SER A 97 -11.44 -3.63 -25.26
CA SER A 97 -11.08 -4.63 -26.27
C SER A 97 -10.42 -5.86 -25.66
N CYS A 98 -9.57 -5.70 -24.63
CA CYS A 98 -9.02 -6.83 -23.89
C CYS A 98 -10.04 -7.47 -22.95
N GLY A 99 -11.05 -6.71 -22.52
CA GLY A 99 -12.04 -7.14 -21.54
C GLY A 99 -11.46 -7.26 -20.13
N ASP A 100 -10.41 -6.50 -19.81
CA ASP A 100 -9.67 -6.62 -18.55
C ASP A 100 -9.12 -5.27 -18.08
N PHE A 101 -8.76 -5.19 -16.80
CA PHE A 101 -8.06 -4.06 -16.22
C PHE A 101 -6.62 -3.98 -16.75
N THR A 102 -6.15 -2.75 -16.91
CA THR A 102 -4.79 -2.47 -17.39
C THR A 102 -3.96 -1.89 -16.26
N TYR A 103 -2.80 -2.49 -16.01
CA TYR A 103 -1.83 -2.01 -15.04
C TYR A 103 -0.63 -1.40 -15.76
N ASP A 104 -0.45 -0.09 -15.62
CA ASP A 104 0.68 0.68 -16.16
C ASP A 104 1.24 1.57 -15.06
N SER A 105 2.56 1.57 -14.87
CA SER A 105 3.20 2.26 -13.76
C SER A 105 2.97 3.76 -13.80
N GLU A 106 3.09 4.39 -14.97
CA GLU A 106 2.93 5.84 -15.13
C GLU A 106 1.49 6.27 -14.85
N ILE A 107 0.50 5.48 -15.29
CA ILE A 107 -0.91 5.76 -15.00
C ILE A 107 -1.21 5.62 -13.51
N VAL A 108 -0.63 4.62 -12.84
CA VAL A 108 -0.79 4.48 -11.39
C VAL A 108 -0.13 5.64 -10.66
N ASP A 109 1.05 6.10 -11.07
CA ASP A 109 1.72 7.25 -10.46
C ASP A 109 0.86 8.53 -10.57
N ILE A 110 0.18 8.72 -11.71
CA ILE A 110 -0.78 9.82 -11.92
C ILE A 110 -1.99 9.69 -10.97
N ALA A 111 -2.53 8.48 -10.83
CA ALA A 111 -3.65 8.22 -9.95
C ALA A 111 -3.28 8.47 -8.48
N ASP A 112 -2.12 7.98 -8.04
CA ASP A 112 -1.61 8.13 -6.69
C ASP A 112 -1.33 9.60 -6.35
N ALA A 113 -0.71 10.36 -7.26
CA ALA A 113 -0.52 11.80 -7.08
C ALA A 113 -1.86 12.55 -6.92
N SER A 114 -2.86 12.20 -7.72
CA SER A 114 -4.20 12.81 -7.64
C SER A 114 -4.92 12.44 -6.34
N ARG A 115 -4.77 11.19 -5.88
CA ARG A 115 -5.29 10.70 -4.61
C ARG A 115 -4.65 11.42 -3.43
N ASP A 116 -3.32 11.58 -3.43
CA ASP A 116 -2.59 12.25 -2.36
C ASP A 116 -2.99 13.73 -2.24
N LEU A 117 -3.21 14.42 -3.36
CA LEU A 117 -3.75 15.78 -3.35
C LEU A 117 -5.15 15.84 -2.73
N ALA A 118 -6.04 14.90 -3.09
CA ALA A 118 -7.39 14.86 -2.53
C ALA A 118 -7.42 14.50 -1.04
N ARG A 119 -6.50 13.63 -0.57
CA ARG A 119 -6.35 13.32 0.85
C ARG A 119 -5.80 14.50 1.63
N SER A 120 -4.79 15.16 1.08
CA SER A 120 -4.20 16.36 1.67
C SER A 120 -5.24 17.49 1.82
N SER A 121 -6.15 17.65 0.86
CA SER A 121 -7.23 18.65 0.97
C SER A 121 -8.29 18.32 2.03
N LEU A 122 -8.30 17.10 2.54
CA LEU A 122 -9.12 16.65 3.67
C LEU A 122 -8.35 16.62 5.00
N GLY A 123 -7.09 17.08 5.02
CA GLY A 123 -6.22 16.97 6.20
C GLY A 123 -5.81 15.54 6.55
N LEU A 124 -5.92 14.61 5.60
CA LEU A 124 -5.55 13.22 5.78
C LEU A 124 -4.10 12.97 5.34
N ASN A 125 -3.39 12.12 6.07
CA ASN A 125 -2.07 11.64 5.67
C ASN A 125 -2.10 10.94 4.30
N ARG A 126 -0.95 10.95 3.59
CA ARG A 126 -0.77 10.25 2.31
C ARG A 126 -1.22 8.80 2.41
N HIS A 127 -1.76 8.28 1.30
CA HIS A 127 -2.14 6.88 1.24
C HIS A 127 -0.88 6.00 1.25
N TYR A 128 -0.88 4.89 2.00
CA TYR A 128 0.24 3.95 1.90
C TYR A 128 0.24 3.32 0.50
N THR A 129 1.29 3.57 -0.26
CA THR A 129 1.53 2.89 -1.53
C THR A 129 2.71 1.93 -1.33
N PRO A 130 2.58 0.65 -1.73
CA PRO A 130 3.71 -0.27 -1.69
C PRO A 130 4.87 0.29 -2.50
N TRP A 131 6.09 0.17 -1.96
CA TRP A 131 7.29 0.61 -2.67
C TRP A 131 7.41 -0.10 -4.03
N ARG A 132 7.68 0.68 -5.07
CA ARG A 132 7.89 0.21 -6.43
C ARG A 132 9.28 0.67 -6.89
N PRO A 133 10.21 -0.26 -7.11
CA PRO A 133 11.55 0.12 -7.51
C PRO A 133 11.56 0.73 -8.92
N GLY A 134 12.19 1.88 -9.07
CA GLY A 134 12.49 2.48 -10.37
C GLY A 134 13.51 1.66 -11.16
N SER A 135 13.78 2.06 -12.40
CA SER A 135 14.74 1.37 -13.27
C SER A 135 16.14 1.26 -12.66
N THR A 136 16.62 2.32 -12.00
CA THR A 136 17.90 2.35 -11.30
C THR A 136 17.92 1.41 -10.10
N GLU A 137 16.88 1.45 -9.25
CA GLU A 137 16.76 0.57 -8.08
C GLU A 137 16.66 -0.90 -8.51
N LEU A 138 15.90 -1.20 -9.57
CA LEU A 138 15.85 -2.53 -10.16
C LEU A 138 17.22 -3.00 -10.65
N ALA A 139 18.02 -2.12 -11.27
CA ALA A 139 19.37 -2.45 -11.70
C ALA A 139 20.29 -2.74 -10.50
N LEU A 140 20.18 -1.96 -9.42
CA LEU A 140 20.93 -2.16 -8.18
C LEU A 140 20.54 -3.49 -7.51
N LEU A 141 19.23 -3.75 -7.35
CA LEU A 141 18.70 -5.00 -6.82
C LEU A 141 19.15 -6.20 -7.65
N LYS A 142 19.22 -6.07 -8.98
CA LYS A 142 19.68 -7.14 -9.86
C LYS A 142 21.16 -7.47 -9.68
N ARG A 143 21.99 -6.46 -9.37
CA ARG A 143 23.43 -6.61 -9.13
C ARG A 143 23.75 -7.08 -7.71
N HIS A 144 22.83 -6.91 -6.76
CA HIS A 144 23.09 -7.22 -5.36
C HIS A 144 23.28 -8.75 -5.14
N PRO A 145 24.45 -9.21 -4.65
CA PRO A 145 24.75 -10.64 -4.57
C PRO A 145 23.91 -11.38 -3.54
N LYS A 146 23.44 -10.70 -2.49
CA LYS A 146 22.55 -11.25 -1.45
C LYS A 146 21.06 -11.00 -1.75
N ARG A 147 20.69 -10.64 -2.99
CA ARG A 147 19.28 -10.44 -3.35
C ARG A 147 18.50 -11.73 -3.12
N ARG A 148 17.28 -11.61 -2.60
CA ARG A 148 16.37 -12.74 -2.43
C ARG A 148 15.22 -12.61 -3.38
N LYS A 149 14.98 -13.67 -4.15
CA LYS A 149 13.80 -13.74 -5.02
C LYS A 149 12.65 -14.27 -4.18
N LEU A 150 11.62 -13.46 -4.00
CA LEU A 150 10.36 -13.91 -3.42
C LEU A 150 9.62 -14.70 -4.50
N ASN A 151 9.51 -16.01 -4.30
CA ASN A 151 8.68 -16.87 -5.14
C ASN A 151 7.26 -16.92 -4.55
N HIS A 152 6.26 -17.35 -5.31
CA HIS A 152 4.88 -17.46 -4.81
C HIS A 152 4.74 -18.35 -3.56
N ASN A 153 5.63 -19.33 -3.38
CA ASN A 153 5.66 -20.23 -2.23
C ASN A 153 6.63 -19.76 -1.12
N SER A 154 7.09 -18.50 -1.17
CA SER A 154 8.02 -17.96 -0.18
C SER A 154 7.31 -17.73 1.15
N THR A 155 7.82 -18.34 2.21
CA THR A 155 7.37 -18.12 3.60
C THR A 155 8.24 -17.07 4.32
N ILE A 156 9.00 -16.25 3.59
CA ILE A 156 9.80 -15.17 4.18
C ILE A 156 8.89 -14.22 4.96
N GLY A 157 9.32 -13.87 6.18
CA GLY A 157 8.50 -13.10 7.11
C GLY A 157 7.56 -13.97 7.95
N LEU A 158 7.27 -15.22 7.58
CA LEU A 158 6.43 -16.12 8.37
C LEU A 158 7.32 -16.96 9.32
N ARG A 159 7.38 -16.56 10.59
CA ARG A 159 8.10 -17.30 11.64
C ARG A 159 7.24 -17.46 12.88
N GLY A 160 7.33 -18.64 13.49
CA GLY A 160 6.74 -18.89 14.80
C GLY A 160 7.50 -18.18 15.93
N LEU A 161 6.82 -17.91 17.03
CA LEU A 161 7.41 -17.39 18.26
C LEU A 161 7.29 -18.45 19.35
N ILE A 162 8.39 -18.72 20.06
CA ILE A 162 8.39 -19.65 21.18
C ILE A 162 7.72 -18.98 22.37
N ASN A 163 6.68 -19.61 22.90
CA ASN A 163 6.05 -19.17 24.14
C ASN A 163 6.97 -19.51 25.33
N LEU A 164 7.33 -18.52 26.14
CA LEU A 164 8.18 -18.68 27.32
C LEU A 164 7.37 -18.88 28.61
N GLY A 165 6.07 -19.19 28.47
CA GLY A 165 5.13 -19.38 29.57
C GLY A 165 3.80 -18.69 29.27
N ASN A 166 3.64 -17.50 29.83
CA ASN A 166 2.47 -16.63 29.62
C ASN A 166 2.75 -15.52 28.60
N THR A 167 3.61 -15.73 27.60
CA THR A 167 4.01 -14.66 26.65
C THR A 167 3.19 -14.65 25.35
N CYS A 168 2.00 -15.29 25.33
CA CYS A 168 1.14 -15.32 24.16
C CYS A 168 0.60 -13.92 23.79
N PHE A 169 0.28 -13.10 24.79
CA PHE A 169 -0.16 -11.71 24.61
C PHE A 169 0.90 -10.86 23.89
N MET A 170 2.18 -11.04 24.24
CA MET A 170 3.29 -10.39 23.53
C MET A 170 3.45 -10.94 22.13
N SER A 171 3.37 -12.28 21.99
CA SER A 171 3.63 -12.95 20.71
C SER A 171 2.64 -12.51 19.63
N CYS A 172 1.35 -12.40 19.96
CA CYS A 172 0.35 -11.95 18.98
C CYS A 172 0.56 -10.49 18.55
N ILE A 173 0.96 -9.61 19.48
CA ILE A 173 1.27 -8.21 19.16
C ILE A 173 2.53 -8.10 18.30
N VAL A 174 3.60 -8.83 18.62
CA VAL A 174 4.83 -8.83 17.80
C VAL A 174 4.51 -9.29 16.38
N GLN A 175 3.71 -10.34 16.20
CA GLN A 175 3.27 -10.79 14.87
C GLN A 175 2.47 -9.71 14.12
N ALA A 176 1.55 -9.02 14.80
CA ALA A 176 0.79 -7.93 14.22
C ALA A 176 1.69 -6.77 13.77
N LEU A 177 2.67 -6.40 14.60
CA LEU A 177 3.64 -5.35 14.27
C LEU A 177 4.55 -5.75 13.10
N THR A 178 5.10 -6.98 13.10
CA THR A 178 6.03 -7.45 12.05
C THR A 178 5.38 -7.58 10.67
N HIS A 179 4.06 -7.75 10.64
CA HIS A 179 3.26 -7.84 9.43
C HIS A 179 2.52 -6.56 9.05
N THR A 180 2.72 -5.47 9.80
CA THR A 180 2.23 -4.14 9.42
C THR A 180 3.19 -3.51 8.40
N PRO A 181 2.78 -3.28 7.13
CA PRO A 181 3.70 -2.87 6.06
C PRO A 181 4.46 -1.58 6.35
N LEU A 182 3.81 -0.57 6.95
CA LEU A 182 4.44 0.69 7.32
C LEU A 182 5.59 0.51 8.32
N LEU A 183 5.40 -0.33 9.33
CA LEU A 183 6.43 -0.63 10.32
C LEU A 183 7.54 -1.48 9.70
N ARG A 184 7.19 -2.49 8.91
CA ARG A 184 8.16 -3.29 8.16
C ARG A 184 9.08 -2.43 7.31
N ASP A 185 8.51 -1.53 6.51
CA ASP A 185 9.27 -0.68 5.60
C ASP A 185 10.15 0.33 6.39
N PHE A 186 9.68 0.82 7.54
CA PHE A 186 10.48 1.65 8.45
C PHE A 186 11.67 0.89 9.06
N PHE A 187 11.42 -0.26 9.69
CA PHE A 187 12.47 -1.01 10.40
C PHE A 187 13.47 -1.68 9.47
N LEU A 188 13.06 -2.11 8.26
CA LEU A 188 13.97 -2.68 7.27
C LEU A 188 14.76 -1.63 6.47
N SER A 189 14.40 -0.35 6.56
CA SER A 189 15.16 0.73 5.90
C SER A 189 16.25 1.35 6.78
N GLU A 190 16.50 0.79 7.97
CA GLU A 190 17.55 1.22 8.91
C GLU A 190 17.51 2.73 9.22
N LYS A 191 16.31 3.32 9.21
CA LYS A 191 16.11 4.76 9.44
C LYS A 191 16.25 5.20 10.89
N HIS A 192 16.31 4.25 11.83
CA HIS A 192 16.46 4.59 13.24
C HIS A 192 17.90 5.01 13.54
N VAL A 193 18.05 6.25 14.02
CA VAL A 193 19.30 6.73 14.60
C VAL A 193 19.24 6.46 16.11
N CYS A 194 20.07 5.54 16.58
CA CYS A 194 20.10 5.19 18.00
C CYS A 194 20.85 6.26 18.80
N HIS A 195 20.15 6.91 19.73
CA HIS A 195 20.75 7.91 20.64
C HIS A 195 21.23 7.31 21.98
N PHE A 196 21.09 6.00 22.19
CA PHE A 196 21.66 5.29 23.32
C PHE A 196 23.16 5.07 23.10
N ASN A 197 23.94 6.15 23.21
CA ASN A 197 25.37 6.23 22.85
C ASN A 197 26.29 5.21 23.55
N ASN A 198 25.87 4.60 24.67
CA ASN A 198 26.70 3.67 25.45
C ASN A 198 26.18 2.22 25.50
N ASP A 199 24.93 1.95 25.11
CA ASP A 199 24.40 0.58 25.09
C ASP A 199 23.14 0.45 24.19
N ALA A 200 23.36 0.10 22.92
CA ALA A 200 22.28 -0.17 21.98
C ALA A 200 21.38 -1.35 22.41
N SER A 201 21.83 -2.19 23.36
CA SER A 201 21.02 -3.31 23.85
C SER A 201 19.83 -2.87 24.69
N GLN A 202 19.82 -1.64 25.21
CA GLN A 202 18.69 -1.06 25.97
C GLN A 202 17.65 -0.37 25.06
N CYS A 203 17.97 -0.18 23.79
CA CYS A 203 17.07 0.45 22.84
C CYS A 203 16.05 -0.55 22.29
N LEU A 204 14.79 -0.39 22.71
CA LEU A 204 13.66 -1.18 22.17
C LEU A 204 13.56 -1.09 20.63
N VAL A 205 13.82 0.08 20.03
CA VAL A 205 13.72 0.27 18.58
C VAL A 205 14.79 -0.55 17.86
N CYS A 206 16.01 -0.63 18.39
CA CYS A 206 17.08 -1.50 17.88
C CYS A 206 16.70 -2.98 17.99
N GLU A 207 16.14 -3.42 19.11
CA GLU A 207 15.72 -4.82 19.28
C GLU A 207 14.57 -5.17 18.33
N ILE A 208 13.58 -4.28 18.15
CA ILE A 208 12.53 -4.50 17.16
C ILE A 208 13.12 -4.52 15.74
N ALA A 209 14.02 -3.60 15.38
CA ALA A 209 14.68 -3.62 14.08
C ALA A 209 15.39 -4.97 13.81
N ARG A 210 16.10 -5.48 14.82
CA ARG A 210 16.73 -6.82 14.78
C ARG A 210 15.68 -7.93 14.59
N LEU A 211 14.55 -7.87 15.28
CA LEU A 211 13.45 -8.82 15.09
C LEU A 211 12.90 -8.77 13.66
N PHE A 212 12.69 -7.59 13.08
CA PHE A 212 12.31 -7.47 11.66
C PHE A 212 13.36 -8.13 10.75
N GLN A 213 14.65 -7.86 10.95
CA GLN A 213 15.70 -8.52 10.17
C GLN A 213 15.66 -10.05 10.32
N GLU A 214 15.42 -10.57 11.54
CA GLU A 214 15.29 -12.01 11.81
C GLU A 214 14.05 -12.64 11.16
N PHE A 215 12.90 -11.96 11.17
CA PHE A 215 11.67 -12.43 10.51
C PHE A 215 11.86 -12.51 9.00
N TYR A 216 12.49 -11.49 8.40
CA TYR A 216 12.74 -11.42 6.96
C TYR A 216 14.09 -12.02 6.55
N SER A 217 14.80 -12.71 7.47
CA SER A 217 16.07 -13.41 7.26
C SER A 217 15.93 -14.70 6.43
N GLY A 218 14.71 -15.16 6.15
CA GLY A 218 14.44 -16.39 5.40
C GLY A 218 14.68 -17.68 6.20
N ALA A 219 15.14 -17.57 7.45
CA ALA A 219 15.16 -18.71 8.37
C ALA A 219 13.74 -19.08 8.79
N GLN A 220 13.48 -20.38 8.96
CA GLN A 220 12.17 -20.93 9.32
C GLN A 220 12.05 -21.30 10.80
N ALA A 221 13.18 -21.44 11.50
CA ALA A 221 13.19 -21.82 12.91
C ALA A 221 12.43 -20.77 13.75
N PRO A 222 11.67 -21.17 14.79
CA PRO A 222 10.94 -20.21 15.61
C PRO A 222 11.88 -19.29 16.38
N LEU A 223 11.41 -18.08 16.69
CA LEU A 223 12.18 -17.05 17.40
C LEU A 223 11.84 -17.01 18.89
N ILE A 224 12.84 -16.71 19.71
CA ILE A 224 12.69 -16.51 21.15
C ILE A 224 12.74 -15.01 21.45
N LEU A 225 11.70 -14.49 22.10
CA LEU A 225 11.54 -13.06 22.41
C LEU A 225 12.12 -12.65 23.77
N GLN A 226 13.13 -13.36 24.28
CA GLN A 226 13.68 -13.12 25.62
C GLN A 226 14.23 -11.70 25.79
N LYS A 227 14.96 -11.18 24.79
CA LYS A 227 15.51 -9.83 24.83
C LYS A 227 14.41 -8.77 24.83
N LEU A 228 13.42 -8.91 23.94
CA LEU A 228 12.25 -8.03 23.88
C LEU A 228 11.49 -8.01 25.21
N LEU A 229 11.24 -9.20 25.78
CA LEU A 229 10.56 -9.36 27.07
C LEU A 229 11.32 -8.62 28.19
N HIS A 230 12.63 -8.82 28.28
CA HIS A 230 13.47 -8.16 29.27
C HIS A 230 13.47 -6.63 29.12
N LEU A 231 13.50 -6.12 27.89
CA LEU A 231 13.45 -4.69 27.64
C LEU A 231 12.11 -4.07 28.03
N ILE A 232 11.01 -4.73 27.69
CA ILE A 232 9.67 -4.23 28.05
C ILE A 232 9.49 -4.28 29.57
N TRP A 233 9.93 -5.33 30.27
CA TRP A 233 9.86 -5.37 31.73
C TRP A 233 10.66 -4.27 32.40
N THR A 234 11.82 -3.92 31.83
CA THR A 234 12.65 -2.81 32.33
C THR A 234 11.95 -1.46 32.17
N HIS A 235 11.30 -1.22 31.03
CA HIS A 235 10.72 0.08 30.67
C HIS A 235 9.23 0.25 31.00
N ALA A 236 8.52 -0.85 31.25
CA ALA A 236 7.09 -0.94 31.58
C ALA A 236 6.90 -1.93 32.74
N ARG A 237 7.30 -1.51 33.94
CA ARG A 237 7.32 -2.37 35.15
C ARG A 237 5.97 -2.98 35.55
N HIS A 238 4.85 -2.35 35.18
CA HIS A 238 3.51 -2.89 35.44
C HIS A 238 3.23 -4.18 34.64
N LEU A 239 3.93 -4.37 33.50
CA LEU A 239 3.89 -5.59 32.70
C LEU A 239 4.99 -6.59 33.09
N ALA A 240 5.84 -6.25 34.06
CA ALA A 240 6.91 -7.12 34.52
C ALA A 240 6.35 -8.19 35.45
N GLY A 241 6.54 -9.45 35.07
CA GLY A 241 6.03 -10.60 35.82
C GLY A 241 5.76 -11.78 34.91
N TYR A 242 5.56 -12.95 35.50
CA TYR A 242 5.26 -14.18 34.76
C TYR A 242 3.76 -14.42 34.57
N GLU A 243 2.92 -13.45 34.93
CA GLU A 243 1.47 -13.57 34.85
C GLU A 243 0.95 -13.34 33.43
N GLN A 244 -0.30 -13.76 33.19
CA GLN A 244 -1.01 -13.43 31.97
C GLN A 244 -1.37 -11.94 31.97
N GLN A 245 -1.24 -11.30 30.82
CA GLN A 245 -1.49 -9.87 30.65
C GLN A 245 -2.43 -9.61 29.47
N ASP A 246 -3.06 -8.44 29.46
CA ASP A 246 -3.87 -7.99 28.34
C ASP A 246 -3.00 -7.59 27.15
N ALA A 247 -3.33 -8.10 25.96
CA ALA A 247 -2.56 -7.84 24.74
C ALA A 247 -2.65 -6.38 24.28
N HIS A 248 -3.79 -5.72 24.50
CA HIS A 248 -3.98 -4.31 24.17
C HIS A 248 -3.16 -3.42 25.12
N GLU A 249 -3.13 -3.74 26.43
CA GLU A 249 -2.28 -3.02 27.38
C GLU A 249 -0.80 -3.13 26.99
N PHE A 250 -0.33 -4.34 26.66
CA PHE A 250 1.02 -4.54 26.15
C PHE A 250 1.30 -3.75 24.86
N PHE A 251 0.34 -3.72 23.93
CA PHE A 251 0.47 -2.97 22.68
C PHE A 251 0.69 -1.47 22.93
N ILE A 252 -0.14 -0.85 23.78
CA ILE A 252 -0.01 0.57 24.13
C ILE A 252 1.34 0.83 24.81
N ALA A 253 1.71 0.02 25.81
CA ALA A 253 2.98 0.18 26.50
C ALA A 253 4.19 0.03 25.56
N ALA A 254 4.16 -0.93 24.63
CA ALA A 254 5.21 -1.13 23.64
C ALA A 254 5.33 0.07 22.70
N LEU A 255 4.21 0.63 22.22
CA LEU A 255 4.21 1.83 21.39
C LEU A 255 4.75 3.05 22.12
N ASP A 256 4.40 3.24 23.39
CA ASP A 256 4.89 4.36 24.20
C ASP A 256 6.41 4.29 24.42
N VAL A 257 6.95 3.10 24.67
CA VAL A 257 8.41 2.91 24.78
C VAL A 257 9.09 3.13 23.42
N LEU A 258 8.51 2.61 22.33
CA LEU A 258 9.04 2.83 20.98
C LEU A 258 9.07 4.31 20.62
N HIS A 259 7.99 5.04 20.91
CA HIS A 259 7.91 6.47 20.63
C HIS A 259 9.01 7.24 21.38
N ARG A 260 9.19 6.96 22.68
CA ARG A 260 10.26 7.59 23.48
C ARG A 260 11.67 7.31 22.96
N HIS A 261 11.90 6.12 22.41
CA HIS A 261 13.22 5.70 21.91
C HIS A 261 13.47 6.08 20.44
N CYS A 262 12.44 6.54 19.71
CA CYS A 262 12.53 7.02 18.33
C CYS A 262 12.74 8.54 18.23
N GLN A 263 12.59 9.29 19.33
CA GLN A 263 12.90 10.72 19.42
C GLN A 263 14.40 10.95 19.48
#